data_AF-A0A1M4MHZ5-F1
#
_entry.id   AF-A0A1M4MHZ5-F1
#
_cell.length_a   1.000
_cell.length_b   1.000
_cell.length_c   1.000
_cell.angle_alpha   90.00
_cell.angle_beta   90.00
_cell.angle_gamma   90.00
#
_symmetry.space_group_name_H-M   'P 1'
#
loop_
_entity.id
_entity.type
_entity.pdbx_description
1 polymer ?
#
loop_
_entity_poly.entity_id
_entity_poly.type
_entity_poly.pdbx_seq_one_letter_code
_entity_poly.pdbx_strand_id
1 'polypeptide(L)'
;MASINALTAGIVILAFIAGTGAGYLITARNGAPTAGAEGTCPAEVTSLNILTVALNDPKVIGLLGNKSIGAIAFSRGTYSEQDMNYTQIVFRLQDPDPDDHMTASMIVVQINDSCKVYSVYETYPSYIPKIVPET
;
A
#
# COMPACT_ATOMS: atom_id res chain seq x y z
N MET A 1 17.67 -65.18 2.03
CA MET A 1 18.49 -64.35 2.95
C MET A 1 17.70 -63.11 3.30
N ALA A 2 17.71 -62.77 4.58
CA ALA A 2 16.92 -61.74 5.21
C ALA A 2 17.31 -60.31 4.79
N SER A 3 16.34 -59.41 4.79
CA SER A 3 16.35 -58.30 5.75
C SER A 3 14.94 -57.71 5.88
N ILE A 4 14.48 -57.63 7.13
CA ILE A 4 13.23 -57.02 7.60
C ILE A 4 13.65 -55.72 8.30
N ASN A 5 12.66 -54.83 8.47
CA ASN A 5 12.60 -53.64 9.34
C ASN A 5 12.73 -52.36 8.51
N ALA A 6 11.89 -51.35 8.66
CA ALA A 6 10.92 -50.95 9.68
C ALA A 6 10.27 -49.67 9.09
N LEU A 7 9.15 -49.07 9.46
CA LEU A 7 8.12 -49.17 10.49
C LEU A 7 7.04 -48.24 9.86
N THR A 8 5.79 -48.64 9.68
CA THR A 8 4.69 -48.29 10.60
C THR A 8 4.19 -46.83 10.50
N ALA A 9 2.93 -46.74 10.10
CA ALA A 9 1.83 -45.87 10.57
C ALA A 9 2.11 -44.35 10.68
N GLY A 10 1.26 -43.50 10.10
CA GLY A 10 0.01 -43.10 10.75
C GLY A 10 0.31 -41.85 11.59
N ILE A 11 -0.45 -40.76 11.55
CA ILE A 11 -1.84 -40.65 11.98
C ILE A 11 -2.30 -39.25 11.56
N VAL A 12 -3.51 -39.17 10.99
CA VAL A 12 -4.30 -37.95 10.88
C VAL A 12 -4.77 -37.57 12.29
N ILE A 13 -4.35 -36.41 12.80
CA ILE A 13 -4.93 -35.86 14.04
C ILE A 13 -5.75 -34.62 13.69
N LEU A 14 -7.05 -34.84 13.49
CA LEU A 14 -8.09 -33.83 13.63
C LEU A 14 -8.23 -33.49 15.12
N ALA A 15 -7.94 -32.27 15.53
CA ALA A 15 -8.26 -31.80 16.88
C ALA A 15 -9.49 -30.87 16.83
N PHE A 16 -10.65 -31.45 17.09
CA PHE A 16 -11.83 -30.71 17.56
C PHE A 16 -11.56 -30.29 19.01
N ILE A 17 -11.58 -28.99 19.32
CA ILE A 17 -11.64 -28.53 20.71
C ILE A 17 -12.97 -27.81 20.91
N ALA A 18 -13.93 -28.57 21.44
CA ALA A 18 -15.06 -28.06 22.20
C ALA A 18 -14.66 -28.08 23.68
N GLY A 19 -14.89 -26.98 24.41
CA GLY A 19 -14.85 -27.00 25.88
C GLY A 19 -14.19 -25.80 26.54
N THR A 20 -15.04 -24.84 26.89
CA THR A 20 -15.02 -23.95 28.08
C THR A 20 -13.95 -24.20 29.16
N GLY A 21 -13.23 -23.14 29.55
CA GLY A 21 -12.46 -23.10 30.81
C GLY A 21 -11.62 -21.83 30.93
N ALA A 22 -11.85 -21.04 31.97
CA ALA A 22 -11.22 -19.75 32.23
C ALA A 22 -9.70 -19.82 32.48
N GLY A 23 -8.99 -18.75 32.11
CA GLY A 23 -7.81 -18.27 32.86
C GLY A 23 -6.45 -18.29 32.15
N TYR A 24 -5.95 -17.06 31.92
CA TYR A 24 -4.54 -16.63 31.90
C TYR A 24 -3.67 -16.82 30.63
N LEU A 25 -3.69 -15.74 29.83
CA LEU A 25 -2.55 -14.99 29.26
C LEU A 25 -1.31 -15.77 28.79
N ILE A 26 -1.19 -15.98 27.47
CA ILE A 26 0.03 -15.63 26.72
C ILE A 26 -0.39 -14.94 25.42
N THR A 27 -0.04 -13.66 25.32
CA THR A 27 -0.23 -12.79 24.16
C THR A 27 0.74 -13.19 23.05
N ALA A 28 0.30 -14.02 22.09
CA ALA A 28 0.98 -14.19 20.82
C ALA A 28 0.13 -13.54 19.72
N ARG A 29 0.36 -12.25 19.51
CA ARG A 29 -0.19 -11.45 18.42
C ARG A 29 0.47 -11.89 17.10
N ASN A 30 0.11 -13.07 16.62
CA ASN A 30 0.32 -13.46 15.23
C ASN A 30 -0.99 -13.26 14.49
N GLY A 31 -1.31 -12.00 14.22
CA GLY A 31 -2.31 -11.65 13.22
C GLY A 31 -1.69 -11.89 11.85
N ALA A 32 -2.22 -12.87 11.12
CA ALA A 32 -2.10 -12.97 9.69
C ALA A 32 -2.43 -11.60 9.04
N PRO A 33 -1.87 -11.26 7.86
CA PRO A 33 -2.25 -10.04 7.17
C PRO A 33 -3.71 -10.20 6.76
N THR A 34 -4.62 -9.57 7.52
CA THR A 34 -6.02 -9.46 7.15
C THR A 34 -6.07 -8.63 5.87
N ALA A 35 -6.31 -9.32 4.76
CA ALA A 35 -6.74 -8.70 3.52
C ALA A 35 -7.88 -7.71 3.82
N GLY A 36 -7.82 -6.54 3.17
CA GLY A 36 -8.73 -5.39 3.29
C GLY A 36 -9.99 -5.60 4.12
N ALA A 37 -9.97 -5.14 5.37
CA ALA A 37 -11.19 -4.88 6.11
C ALA A 37 -11.81 -3.58 5.56
N GLU A 38 -12.93 -3.71 4.85
CA GLU A 38 -13.82 -2.58 4.61
C GLU A 38 -14.22 -1.94 5.94
N GLY A 39 -14.13 -0.61 6.02
CA GLY A 39 -15.17 0.15 6.69
C GLY A 39 -14.85 0.87 8.00
N THR A 40 -13.60 1.10 8.40
CA THR A 40 -13.34 2.15 9.40
C THR A 40 -11.95 2.74 9.27
N CYS A 41 -11.90 3.98 8.76
CA CYS A 41 -10.72 4.81 8.89
C CYS A 41 -10.39 4.95 10.39
N PRO A 42 -9.14 4.80 10.82
CA PRO A 42 -8.78 4.94 12.22
C PRO A 42 -9.09 6.37 12.70
N ALA A 43 -9.44 6.49 13.99
CA ALA A 43 -9.76 7.78 14.60
C ALA A 43 -8.64 8.82 14.44
N GLU A 44 -7.38 8.36 14.44
CA GLU A 44 -6.21 9.15 14.06
C GLU A 44 -5.61 8.61 12.76
N VAL A 45 -5.69 9.43 11.72
CA VAL A 45 -5.21 9.11 10.39
C VAL A 45 -3.77 9.59 10.24
N THR A 46 -2.82 8.66 10.26
CA THR A 46 -1.41 8.98 9.97
C THR A 46 -1.10 8.88 8.48
N SER A 47 0.01 9.48 8.04
CA SER A 47 0.50 9.34 6.66
C SER A 47 0.72 7.88 6.25
N LEU A 48 1.10 7.00 7.19
CA LEU A 48 1.30 5.57 6.91
C LEU A 48 -0.04 4.85 6.68
N ASN A 49 -1.07 5.20 7.45
CA ASN A 49 -2.42 4.67 7.25
C ASN A 49 -2.94 5.06 5.85
N ILE A 50 -2.75 6.31 5.46
CA ILE A 50 -3.17 6.82 4.15
C ILE A 50 -2.38 6.19 3.01
N LEU A 51 -1.06 5.99 3.17
CA LEU A 51 -0.26 5.26 2.20
C LEU A 51 -0.73 3.81 2.06
N THR A 52 -1.07 3.15 3.16
CA THR A 52 -1.59 1.78 3.15
C THR A 52 -2.92 1.71 2.41
N VAL A 53 -3.82 2.68 2.62
CA VAL A 53 -5.08 2.79 1.87
C VAL A 53 -4.80 2.95 0.37
N ALA A 54 -3.91 3.87 -0.01
CA ALA A 54 -3.55 4.08 -1.42
C ALA A 54 -3.00 2.80 -2.07
N LEU A 55 -2.07 2.11 -1.40
CA LEU A 55 -1.42 0.92 -1.94
C LEU A 55 -2.31 -0.33 -1.97
N ASN A 56 -3.49 -0.30 -1.35
CA ASN A 56 -4.51 -1.35 -1.47
C ASN A 56 -5.57 -1.03 -2.53
N ASP A 57 -5.60 0.20 -3.07
CA ASP A 57 -6.56 0.57 -4.11
C ASP A 57 -6.12 0.02 -5.48
N PRO A 58 -6.99 -0.71 -6.20
CA PRO A 58 -6.62 -1.37 -7.46
C PRO A 58 -6.29 -0.38 -8.58
N LYS A 59 -6.84 0.83 -8.57
CA LYS A 59 -6.50 1.86 -9.57
C LYS A 59 -5.10 2.41 -9.32
N VAL A 60 -4.76 2.64 -8.05
CA VAL A 60 -3.41 3.07 -7.66
C VAL A 60 -2.38 2.01 -8.00
N ILE A 61 -2.63 0.74 -7.63
CA ILE A 61 -1.78 -0.39 -8.00
C ILE A 61 -1.65 -0.49 -9.53
N GLY A 62 -2.75 -0.34 -10.27
CA GLY A 62 -2.77 -0.40 -11.73
C GLY A 62 -1.91 0.67 -12.40
N LEU A 63 -1.95 1.91 -11.91
CA LEU A 63 -1.10 3.00 -12.43
C LEU A 63 0.36 2.85 -12.02
N LEU A 64 0.63 2.42 -10.79
CA LEU A 64 2.00 2.19 -10.32
C LEU A 64 2.65 1.03 -11.09
N GLY A 65 1.92 -0.06 -11.32
CA GLY A 65 2.39 -1.21 -12.08
C GLY A 65 3.77 -1.69 -11.62
N ASN A 66 4.72 -1.74 -12.55
CA ASN A 66 6.13 -2.08 -12.31
C ASN A 66 7.05 -0.84 -12.32
N LYS A 67 6.50 0.38 -12.27
CA LYS A 67 7.27 1.62 -12.34
C LYS A 67 8.09 1.80 -11.06
N SER A 68 9.33 2.25 -11.20
CA SER A 68 10.18 2.56 -10.05
C SER A 68 9.78 3.88 -9.42
N ILE A 69 9.60 3.90 -8.10
CA ILE A 69 9.26 5.09 -7.34
C ILE A 69 10.55 5.70 -6.81
N GLY A 70 10.85 6.94 -7.20
CA GLY A 70 12.00 7.68 -6.69
C GLY A 70 11.70 8.37 -5.36
N ALA A 71 10.49 8.92 -5.20
CA ALA A 71 10.08 9.58 -3.96
C ALA A 71 8.55 9.56 -3.77
N ILE A 72 8.13 9.68 -2.51
CA ILE A 72 6.74 9.82 -2.10
C ILE A 72 6.61 11.10 -1.29
N ALA A 73 5.65 11.96 -1.64
CA ALA A 73 5.35 13.18 -0.91
C ALA A 73 3.89 13.19 -0.45
N PHE A 74 3.65 13.83 0.70
CA PHE A 74 2.33 14.00 1.29
C PHE A 74 2.02 15.48 1.43
N SER A 75 0.80 15.88 1.07
CA SER A 75 0.28 17.22 1.36
C SER A 75 -1.18 17.13 1.77
N ARG A 76 -1.68 18.16 2.46
CA ARG A 76 -3.10 18.31 2.77
C ARG A 76 -3.70 19.40 1.91
N GLY A 77 -4.94 19.19 1.49
CA GLY A 77 -5.71 20.16 0.71
C GLY A 77 -7.18 20.12 1.08
N THR A 78 -7.91 21.13 0.62
CA THR A 78 -9.35 21.27 0.84
C THR A 78 -10.02 21.66 -0.46
N TYR A 79 -11.14 21.00 -0.79
CA TYR A 79 -12.02 21.41 -1.87
C TYR A 79 -13.14 22.27 -1.29
N SER A 80 -13.00 23.59 -1.41
CA SER A 80 -13.95 24.56 -0.84
C SER A 80 -15.38 24.37 -1.36
N GLU A 81 -15.54 23.95 -2.60
CA GLU A 81 -16.86 23.73 -3.23
C GLU A 81 -17.59 22.50 -2.67
N GLN A 82 -16.84 21.53 -2.12
CA GLN A 82 -17.34 20.24 -1.66
C GLN A 82 -17.22 20.07 -0.15
N ASP A 83 -16.78 21.11 0.56
CA ASP A 83 -16.44 21.10 2.00
C ASP A 83 -15.66 19.84 2.39
N MET A 84 -14.70 19.45 1.54
CA MET A 84 -14.02 18.17 1.64
C MET A 84 -12.52 18.37 1.85
N ASN A 85 -12.03 17.88 2.99
CA ASN A 85 -10.61 17.75 3.25
C ASN A 85 -10.06 16.47 2.62
N TYR A 86 -8.83 16.55 2.13
CA TYR A 86 -8.12 15.39 1.62
C TYR A 86 -6.63 15.45 1.93
N THR A 87 -6.04 14.26 2.02
CA THR A 87 -4.61 14.06 1.96
C THR A 87 -4.24 13.64 0.54
N GLN A 88 -3.31 14.37 -0.07
CA GLN A 88 -2.74 14.04 -1.35
C GLN A 88 -1.42 13.28 -1.16
N ILE A 89 -1.29 12.16 -1.86
CA ILE A 89 -0.04 11.44 -2.03
C ILE A 89 0.44 11.68 -3.46
N VAL A 90 1.70 12.06 -3.61
CA VAL A 90 2.37 12.17 -4.90
C VAL A 90 3.48 11.14 -4.97
N PHE A 91 3.33 10.17 -5.86
CA PHE A 91 4.37 9.23 -6.24
C PHE A 91 5.18 9.84 -7.39
N ARG A 92 6.42 10.23 -7.10
CA ARG A 92 7.37 10.68 -8.10
C ARG A 92 8.08 9.46 -8.66
N LEU A 93 7.89 9.22 -9.95
CA LEU A 93 8.52 8.11 -10.63
C LEU A 93 10.00 8.41 -10.88
N GLN A 94 10.81 7.36 -10.86
CA GLN A 94 12.19 7.47 -11.32
C GLN A 94 12.19 7.73 -12.82
N ASP A 95 12.97 8.71 -13.25
CA ASP A 95 13.14 9.04 -14.67
C ASP A 95 13.90 7.90 -15.39
N PRO A 96 13.32 7.30 -16.45
CA PRO A 96 14.00 6.27 -17.22
C PRO A 96 15.11 6.81 -18.13
N ASP A 97 15.03 8.06 -18.58
CA ASP A 97 16.00 8.67 -19.50
C ASP A 97 16.22 10.15 -19.15
N PRO A 98 17.16 10.46 -18.25
CA PRO A 98 17.40 11.84 -17.82
C PRO A 98 17.92 12.76 -18.94
N ASP A 99 18.33 12.20 -20.09
CA ASP A 99 18.84 12.96 -21.23
C ASP A 99 17.72 13.40 -22.20
N ASP A 100 16.49 12.87 -22.06
CA ASP A 100 15.35 13.25 -22.90
C ASP A 100 14.78 14.64 -22.57
N HIS A 101 15.23 15.23 -21.45
CA HIS A 101 14.79 16.52 -20.92
C HIS A 101 13.28 16.59 -20.65
N MET A 102 12.65 15.47 -20.35
CA MET A 102 11.28 15.40 -19.88
C MET A 102 11.28 15.07 -18.38
N THR A 103 10.38 15.68 -17.62
CA THR A 103 10.12 15.25 -16.26
C THR A 103 9.41 13.91 -16.30
N ALA A 104 9.84 12.94 -15.49
CA ALA A 104 9.03 11.75 -15.25
C ALA A 104 7.58 12.10 -14.85
N SER A 105 6.61 11.36 -15.36
CA SER A 105 5.22 11.44 -14.91
C SER A 105 5.11 11.21 -13.40
N MET A 106 4.10 11.81 -12.78
CA MET A 106 3.79 11.61 -11.37
C MET A 106 2.43 10.94 -11.25
N ILE A 107 2.25 10.06 -10.27
CA ILE A 107 0.93 9.52 -9.93
C ILE A 107 0.44 10.26 -8.69
N VAL A 108 -0.72 10.89 -8.81
CA VAL A 108 -1.37 11.65 -7.75
C VAL A 108 -2.58 10.89 -7.25
N VAL A 109 -2.64 10.70 -5.94
CA VAL A 109 -3.74 10.02 -5.26
C VAL A 109 -4.31 10.97 -4.21
N GLN A 110 -5.61 11.15 -4.19
CA GLN A 110 -6.28 11.93 -3.14
C GLN A 110 -7.19 11.03 -2.32
N ILE A 111 -7.00 11.10 -1.01
CA ILE A 111 -7.75 10.30 -0.03
C ILE A 111 -8.43 11.26 0.93
N ASN A 112 -9.73 11.09 1.11
CA ASN A 112 -10.49 11.90 2.06
C ASN A 112 -10.34 11.39 3.50
N ASP A 113 -10.87 12.15 4.46
CA ASP A 113 -10.78 11.81 5.90
C ASP A 113 -11.50 10.50 6.28
N SER A 114 -12.33 9.97 5.39
CA SER A 114 -12.95 8.64 5.56
C SER A 114 -12.08 7.49 5.04
N CYS A 115 -10.80 7.73 4.74
CA CYS A 115 -9.88 6.77 4.15
C CYS A 115 -10.37 6.22 2.79
N LYS A 116 -11.13 7.01 2.04
CA LYS A 116 -11.59 6.62 0.70
C LYS A 116 -10.73 7.30 -0.36
N VAL A 117 -10.22 6.52 -1.31
CA VAL A 117 -9.59 7.05 -2.52
C VAL A 117 -10.66 7.75 -3.35
N TYR A 118 -10.51 9.05 -3.51
CA TYR A 118 -11.45 9.91 -4.22
C TYR A 118 -11.02 10.12 -5.68
N SER A 119 -9.73 10.37 -5.90
CA SER A 119 -9.17 10.57 -7.23
C SER A 119 -7.79 9.92 -7.35
N VAL A 120 -7.52 9.42 -8.55
CA VAL A 120 -6.25 8.81 -8.94
C VAL A 120 -5.98 9.21 -10.38
N TYR A 121 -4.83 9.83 -10.65
CA TYR A 121 -4.44 10.19 -12.02
C TYR A 121 -2.93 10.25 -12.19
N GLU A 122 -2.48 10.06 -13.43
CA GLU A 122 -1.09 10.26 -13.85
C GLU A 122 -0.95 11.64 -14.50
N THR A 123 0.11 12.36 -14.18
CA THR A 123 0.40 13.67 -14.79
C THR A 123 1.17 13.47 -16.09
N TYR A 124 0.90 14.35 -17.07
CA TYR A 124 1.72 14.41 -18.26
C TYR A 124 3.16 14.85 -17.92
N PRO A 125 4.17 14.28 -18.59
CA PRO A 125 5.54 14.76 -18.48
C PRO A 125 5.63 16.20 -19.02
N SER A 126 6.56 16.97 -18.47
CA SER A 126 6.81 18.36 -18.85
C SER A 126 8.26 18.55 -19.28
N TYR A 127 8.52 19.45 -20.22
CA TYR A 127 9.88 19.69 -20.70
C TYR A 127 10.73 20.47 -19.68
N ILE A 128 11.96 20.03 -19.47
CA ILE A 128 12.99 20.67 -18.65
C ILE A 128 13.92 21.47 -19.58
N PRO A 129 13.92 22.81 -19.53
CA PRO A 129 14.78 23.62 -20.39
C PRO A 129 16.26 23.35 -20.17
N LYS A 130 17.03 23.30 -21.26
CA LYS A 130 18.49 23.30 -21.20
C LYS A 130 18.98 24.62 -20.60
N ILE A 131 19.67 24.54 -19.48
CA ILE A 131 20.42 25.69 -18.94
C ILE A 131 21.69 25.79 -19.79
N VAL A 132 21.75 26.78 -20.68
CA VAL A 132 22.98 27.11 -21.41
C VAL A 132 23.76 28.08 -20.51
N PRO A 133 24.97 27.72 -20.04
CA PRO A 133 25.80 28.65 -19.29
C PRO A 133 26.09 29.88 -20.16
N GLU A 134 25.90 31.08 -19.61
CA GLU A 134 26.36 32.31 -20.27
C GLU A 134 27.89 32.24 -20.39
N THR A 135 28.39 32.32 -21.62
CA THR A 135 29.82 32.34 -21.96
C THR A 135 30.40 33.74 -21.85
#